data_AF-A0A524MAK9-F1
#
_entry.id   AF-A0A524MAK9-F1
#
_cell.length_a   1.000
_cell.length_b   1.000
_cell.length_c   1.000
_cell.angle_alpha   90.00
_cell.angle_beta   90.00
_cell.angle_gamma   90.00
#
_symmetry.space_group_name_H-M   'P 1'
#
loop_
_entity.id
_entity.type
_entity.pdbx_description
1 polymer ?
#
loop_
_entity_poly.entity_id
_entity_poly.type
_entity_poly.pdbx_seq_one_letter_code
_entity_poly.pdbx_strand_id
1 'polypeptide(L)'
;MSIRSVRQASTSRAVDPDAMLRGYTSVNAFVFIVRAHAAYLDDAGIDYANTPDGHVSILPNNPCAVAAKIREGVHKAFGTDIAVIITDTVTMLGRIGTQDIAIGYSGIDPTTRDSFSKDLFGTARSGGMDLVVDSIAGMAGLIMGQTTEMTPGVLVHGVHYTSHEQTAIQHGTDELAYPRGATWKMGLMGIVATALFLLVELFTLPVRWCRSKSGKSSTNHPNTPKHRV
;
A
#
# COMPACT_ATOMS: atom_id res chain seq x y z
N MET A 1 23.17 8.20 2.32
CA MET A 1 23.34 8.17 3.80
C MET A 1 22.28 7.22 4.35
N SER A 2 22.65 5.98 4.68
CA SER A 2 21.70 4.94 5.09
C SER A 2 21.24 5.15 6.54
N ILE A 3 19.93 5.13 6.80
CA ILE A 3 19.40 5.13 8.16
C ILE A 3 19.72 3.78 8.80
N ARG A 4 20.63 3.78 9.80
CA ARG A 4 21.16 2.56 10.43
C ARG A 4 20.08 1.59 10.91
N SER A 5 18.96 2.10 11.43
CA SER A 5 17.83 1.29 11.90
C SER A 5 17.11 0.56 10.78
N VAL A 6 16.90 1.21 9.63
CA VAL A 6 16.29 0.59 8.44
C VAL A 6 17.22 -0.50 7.90
N ARG A 7 18.52 -0.21 7.78
CA ARG A 7 19.52 -1.20 7.36
C ARG A 7 19.49 -2.42 8.27
N GLN A 8 19.55 -2.23 9.59
CA GLN A 8 19.52 -3.33 10.55
C GLN A 8 18.25 -4.17 10.43
N ALA A 9 17.08 -3.53 10.25
CA ALA A 9 15.81 -4.23 10.09
C ALA A 9 15.71 -5.04 8.80
N SER A 10 16.29 -4.54 7.70
CA SER A 10 16.35 -5.26 6.42
C SER A 10 17.36 -6.41 6.48
N THR A 11 18.56 -6.18 7.00
CA THR A 11 19.60 -7.21 7.15
C THR A 11 19.13 -8.38 8.01
N SER A 12 18.40 -8.12 9.10
CA SER A 12 17.89 -9.19 9.98
C SER A 12 16.81 -10.06 9.34
N ARG A 13 16.24 -9.65 8.21
CA ARG A 13 15.17 -10.35 7.48
C ARG A 13 15.65 -10.91 6.14
N ALA A 14 16.86 -10.58 5.73
CA ALA A 14 17.42 -11.01 4.45
C ALA A 14 17.84 -12.48 4.52
N VAL A 15 17.65 -13.20 3.41
CA VAL A 15 18.19 -14.57 3.24
C VAL A 15 19.71 -14.54 3.25
N ASP A 16 20.33 -13.57 2.58
CA ASP A 16 21.77 -13.29 2.62
C ASP A 16 22.01 -11.84 3.10
N PRO A 17 22.38 -11.65 4.38
CA PRO A 17 22.74 -10.36 4.96
C PRO A 17 23.83 -9.60 4.20
N ASP A 18 24.85 -10.29 3.70
CA ASP A 18 26.00 -9.67 3.06
C ASP A 18 25.65 -9.23 1.64
N ALA A 19 24.88 -10.04 0.90
CA ALA A 19 24.32 -9.62 -0.39
C ALA A 19 23.38 -8.42 -0.23
N MET A 20 22.52 -8.42 0.80
CA MET A 20 21.65 -7.29 1.11
C MET A 20 22.47 -6.03 1.37
N LEU A 21 23.56 -6.12 2.15
CA LEU A 21 24.43 -4.97 2.42
C LEU A 21 25.11 -4.45 1.15
N ARG A 22 25.65 -5.34 0.29
CA ARG A 22 26.26 -4.96 -1.00
C ARG A 22 25.24 -4.25 -1.89
N GLY A 23 24.07 -4.86 -2.10
CA GLY A 23 22.99 -4.31 -2.92
C GLY A 23 22.45 -2.99 -2.40
N TYR A 24 22.25 -2.87 -1.08
CA TYR A 24 21.76 -1.63 -0.47
C TYR A 24 22.74 -0.47 -0.68
N THR A 25 24.04 -0.74 -0.65
CA THR A 25 25.06 0.28 -0.90
C THR A 25 25.22 0.64 -2.38
N SER A 26 24.90 -0.27 -3.30
CA SER A 26 25.06 -0.06 -4.75
C SER A 26 23.81 0.51 -5.43
N VAL A 27 22.61 0.20 -4.93
CA VAL A 27 21.33 0.55 -5.59
C VAL A 27 20.56 1.65 -4.84
N ASN A 28 20.63 1.71 -3.50
CA ASN A 28 19.70 2.50 -2.67
C ASN A 28 20.36 3.67 -1.94
N ALA A 29 21.01 4.58 -2.68
CA ALA A 29 21.37 5.87 -2.09
C ALA A 29 20.14 6.77 -1.88
N PHE A 30 19.16 6.69 -2.79
CA PHE A 30 17.91 7.44 -2.82
C PHE A 30 16.83 6.61 -3.51
N VAL A 31 15.58 6.73 -3.05
CA VAL A 31 14.39 6.20 -3.74
C VAL A 31 13.53 7.40 -4.11
N PHE A 32 13.10 7.49 -5.35
CA PHE A 32 12.17 8.54 -5.77
C PHE A 32 10.74 8.06 -5.59
N ILE A 33 9.90 8.88 -4.96
CA ILE A 33 8.47 8.57 -4.86
C ILE A 33 7.74 9.45 -5.86
N VAL A 34 7.07 8.83 -6.83
CA VAL A 34 6.32 9.51 -7.88
C VAL A 34 4.85 9.13 -7.79
N ARG A 35 3.98 10.12 -7.87
CA ARG A 35 2.53 9.90 -7.92
C ARG A 35 2.09 9.61 -9.35
N ALA A 36 1.65 8.40 -9.62
CA ALA A 36 1.07 7.98 -10.90
C ALA A 36 0.02 6.88 -10.66
N HIS A 37 -0.92 6.70 -11.59
CA HIS A 37 -1.95 5.65 -11.51
C HIS A 37 -2.71 5.60 -10.16
N ALA A 38 -3.02 6.77 -9.60
CA ALA A 38 -3.63 6.95 -8.27
C ALA A 38 -2.81 6.41 -7.08
N ALA A 39 -1.56 5.98 -7.29
CA ALA A 39 -0.66 5.45 -6.28
C ALA A 39 0.58 6.33 -6.06
N TYR A 40 1.34 6.00 -5.02
CA TYR A 40 2.72 6.46 -4.82
C TYR A 40 3.65 5.30 -5.17
N LEU A 41 4.40 5.47 -6.25
CA LEU A 41 5.28 4.43 -6.80
C LEU A 41 6.73 4.73 -6.45
N ASP A 42 7.46 3.67 -6.11
CA ASP A 42 8.92 3.71 -5.98
C ASP A 42 9.54 3.80 -7.37
N ASP A 43 10.49 4.72 -7.55
CA ASP A 43 11.20 5.01 -8.79
C ASP A 43 10.28 5.14 -10.03
N ALA A 44 9.08 5.71 -9.81
CA ALA A 44 8.04 5.88 -10.83
C ALA A 44 7.47 4.57 -11.42
N GLY A 45 7.66 3.44 -10.74
CA GLY A 45 7.29 2.11 -11.24
C GLY A 45 8.29 1.58 -12.27
N ILE A 46 9.51 2.13 -12.32
CA ILE A 46 10.60 1.56 -13.12
C ILE A 46 11.22 0.44 -12.30
N ASP A 47 11.16 -0.78 -12.84
CA ASP A 47 11.68 -1.97 -12.18
C ASP A 47 12.95 -2.49 -12.88
N TYR A 48 13.97 -2.77 -12.08
CA TYR A 48 15.23 -3.38 -12.50
C TYR A 48 15.24 -4.89 -12.25
N ALA A 49 14.36 -5.39 -11.37
CA ALA A 49 14.26 -6.80 -11.06
C ALA A 49 13.65 -7.59 -12.23
N ASN A 50 13.98 -8.86 -12.31
CA ASN A 50 13.43 -9.80 -13.29
C ASN A 50 13.52 -9.33 -14.76
N THR A 51 14.47 -8.44 -15.06
CA THR A 51 14.81 -8.00 -16.41
C THR A 51 16.24 -8.38 -16.78
N PRO A 52 16.56 -8.55 -18.07
CA PRO A 52 17.94 -8.78 -18.51
C PRO A 52 18.85 -7.61 -18.16
N ASP A 53 20.13 -7.89 -17.93
CA ASP A 53 21.13 -6.86 -17.64
C ASP A 53 21.09 -5.72 -18.68
N GLY A 54 21.18 -4.48 -18.19
CA GLY A 54 21.11 -3.27 -19.03
C GLY A 54 19.71 -2.87 -19.49
N HIS A 55 18.66 -3.56 -19.05
CA HIS A 55 17.26 -3.22 -19.33
C HIS A 55 16.52 -2.87 -18.04
N VAL A 56 15.35 -2.26 -18.22
CA VAL A 56 14.39 -1.96 -17.16
C VAL A 56 12.98 -2.23 -17.68
N SER A 57 12.07 -2.57 -16.77
CA SER A 57 10.64 -2.63 -17.03
C SER A 57 10.02 -1.27 -16.74
N ILE A 58 9.10 -0.83 -17.58
CA ILE A 58 8.32 0.39 -17.38
C ILE A 58 6.84 0.05 -17.34
N LEU A 59 6.09 0.78 -16.52
CA LEU A 59 4.64 0.62 -16.46
C LEU A 59 3.99 1.02 -17.80
N PRO A 60 2.87 0.38 -18.16
CA PRO A 60 2.07 0.83 -19.30
C PRO A 60 1.56 2.25 -19.10
N ASN A 61 1.57 3.07 -20.16
CA ASN A 61 1.02 4.44 -20.11
C ASN A 61 -0.45 4.50 -19.63
N ASN A 62 -1.23 3.47 -19.93
CA ASN A 62 -2.61 3.32 -19.46
C ASN A 62 -2.87 1.86 -19.05
N PRO A 63 -2.60 1.49 -17.79
CA PRO A 63 -2.78 0.12 -17.31
C PRO A 63 -4.25 -0.34 -17.33
N CYS A 64 -5.21 0.57 -17.16
CA CYS A 64 -6.64 0.26 -17.28
C CYS A 64 -7.03 -0.14 -18.72
N ALA A 65 -6.47 0.54 -19.73
CA ALA A 65 -6.67 0.14 -21.13
C ALA A 65 -6.01 -1.22 -21.43
N VAL A 66 -4.90 -1.55 -20.78
CA VAL A 66 -4.29 -2.88 -20.87
C VAL A 66 -5.18 -3.93 -20.20
N ALA A 67 -5.71 -3.66 -19.01
CA ALA A 67 -6.66 -4.53 -18.31
C ALA A 67 -7.90 -4.83 -19.16
N ALA A 68 -8.47 -3.79 -19.79
CA ALA A 68 -9.62 -3.92 -20.68
C ALA A 68 -9.33 -4.79 -21.90
N LYS A 69 -8.15 -4.63 -22.52
CA LYS A 69 -7.72 -5.49 -23.64
C LYS A 69 -7.56 -6.95 -23.23
N ILE A 70 -6.99 -7.21 -22.06
CA ILE A 70 -6.85 -8.57 -21.52
C ILE A 70 -8.24 -9.18 -21.28
N ARG A 71 -9.14 -8.44 -20.63
CA ARG A 71 -10.53 -8.86 -20.39
C ARG A 71 -11.26 -9.20 -21.70
N GLU A 72 -11.16 -8.31 -22.70
CA GLU A 72 -11.74 -8.55 -24.02
C GLU A 72 -11.14 -9.79 -24.69
N GLY A 73 -9.83 -10.00 -24.58
CA GLY A 73 -9.15 -11.19 -25.08
C GLY A 73 -9.66 -12.48 -24.43
N VAL A 74 -9.82 -12.48 -23.10
CA VAL A 74 -10.40 -13.61 -22.35
C VAL A 74 -11.85 -13.86 -22.77
N HIS A 75 -12.65 -12.81 -22.91
CA HIS A 75 -14.03 -12.94 -23.36
C HIS A 75 -14.12 -13.54 -24.77
N LYS A 76 -13.28 -13.08 -25.71
CA LYS A 76 -13.25 -13.63 -27.07
C LYS A 76 -12.79 -15.08 -27.12
N ALA A 77 -11.82 -15.46 -26.28
CA ALA A 77 -11.26 -16.81 -26.28
C ALA A 77 -12.16 -17.83 -25.56
N PHE A 78 -12.84 -17.41 -24.48
CA PHE A 78 -13.52 -18.33 -23.56
C PHE A 78 -15.01 -18.02 -23.33
N GLY A 79 -15.56 -16.96 -23.94
CA GLY A 79 -16.95 -16.53 -23.75
C GLY A 79 -17.30 -16.11 -22.32
N THR A 80 -16.29 -15.91 -21.47
CA THR A 80 -16.48 -15.60 -20.05
C THR A 80 -16.20 -14.13 -19.80
N ASP A 81 -17.08 -13.48 -19.03
CA ASP A 81 -16.83 -12.13 -18.54
C ASP A 81 -16.18 -12.18 -17.17
N ILE A 82 -15.05 -11.49 -17.02
CA ILE A 82 -14.25 -11.45 -15.79
C ILE A 82 -13.81 -10.02 -15.51
N ALA A 83 -13.52 -9.71 -14.25
CA ALA A 83 -12.71 -8.56 -13.92
C ALA A 83 -11.22 -8.86 -14.15
N VAL A 84 -10.45 -7.84 -14.52
CA VAL A 84 -8.99 -7.90 -14.63
C VAL A 84 -8.39 -6.79 -13.81
N ILE A 85 -7.38 -7.10 -13.00
CA ILE A 85 -6.60 -6.15 -12.20
C ILE A 85 -5.13 -6.32 -12.59
N ILE A 86 -4.46 -5.21 -12.88
CA ILE A 86 -3.01 -5.12 -13.08
C ILE A 86 -2.42 -4.59 -11.78
N THR A 87 -1.45 -5.33 -11.24
CA THR A 87 -0.81 -5.02 -9.97
C THR A 87 0.63 -4.57 -10.18
N ASP A 88 1.14 -3.83 -9.20
CA ASP A 88 2.56 -3.51 -9.08
C ASP A 88 2.94 -3.43 -7.60
N THR A 89 4.20 -3.73 -7.31
CA THR A 89 4.73 -3.77 -5.94
C THR A 89 5.16 -2.38 -5.50
N VAL A 90 4.69 -1.92 -4.33
CA VAL A 90 5.12 -0.64 -3.77
C VAL A 90 5.53 -0.76 -2.31
N THR A 91 6.42 0.13 -1.88
CA THR A 91 6.77 0.31 -0.47
C THR A 91 5.63 0.97 0.29
N MET A 92 5.29 0.42 1.45
CA MET A 92 4.18 0.93 2.26
C MET A 92 4.63 2.05 3.19
N LEU A 93 4.01 3.23 3.07
CA LEU A 93 4.30 4.37 3.93
C LEU A 93 4.07 4.02 5.41
N GLY A 94 5.08 4.26 6.24
CA GLY A 94 5.04 3.96 7.68
C GLY A 94 5.22 2.49 8.04
N ARG A 95 5.49 1.59 7.08
CA ARG A 95 5.76 0.17 7.31
C ARG A 95 7.08 -0.24 6.66
N ILE A 96 7.75 -1.23 7.25
CA ILE A 96 8.91 -1.87 6.62
C ILE A 96 8.37 -3.04 5.79
N GLY A 97 8.62 -3.00 4.49
CA GLY A 97 8.18 -4.01 3.53
C GLY A 97 7.46 -3.40 2.33
N THR A 98 7.14 -4.28 1.39
CA THR A 98 6.40 -3.96 0.17
C THR A 98 5.08 -4.73 0.14
N GLN A 99 4.15 -4.26 -0.68
CA GLN A 99 2.90 -4.96 -0.97
C GLN A 99 2.42 -4.55 -2.36
N ASP A 100 1.78 -5.49 -3.05
CA ASP A 100 1.15 -5.23 -4.34
C ASP A 100 -0.14 -4.43 -4.18
N ILE A 101 -0.30 -3.44 -5.05
CA ILE A 101 -1.50 -2.61 -5.18
C ILE A 101 -2.00 -2.63 -6.63
N ALA A 102 -3.23 -2.21 -6.87
CA ALA A 102 -3.77 -2.10 -8.22
C ALA A 102 -3.27 -0.81 -8.90
N ILE A 103 -2.67 -0.95 -10.09
CA ILE A 103 -2.30 0.18 -10.96
C ILE A 103 -3.23 0.31 -12.17
N GLY A 104 -4.04 -0.72 -12.44
CA GLY A 104 -5.09 -0.70 -13.45
C GLY A 104 -6.12 -1.78 -13.23
N TYR A 105 -7.33 -1.58 -13.72
CA TYR A 105 -8.42 -2.55 -13.58
C TYR A 105 -9.46 -2.38 -14.69
N SER A 106 -10.29 -3.40 -14.92
CA SER A 106 -11.43 -3.38 -15.85
C SER A 106 -12.49 -4.39 -15.42
N GLY A 107 -13.78 -4.07 -15.60
CA GLY A 107 -14.91 -4.95 -15.26
C GLY A 107 -15.28 -5.00 -13.78
N ILE A 108 -14.68 -4.15 -12.95
CA ILE A 108 -14.87 -4.12 -11.50
C ILE A 108 -14.91 -2.68 -10.99
N ASP A 109 -15.80 -2.41 -10.05
CA ASP A 109 -15.78 -1.19 -9.25
C ASP A 109 -14.58 -1.21 -8.31
N PRO A 110 -13.68 -0.21 -8.34
CA PRO A 110 -12.48 -0.23 -7.53
C PRO A 110 -12.77 -0.11 -6.03
N THR A 111 -13.98 0.35 -5.65
CA THR A 111 -14.36 0.62 -4.27
C THR A 111 -15.71 0.04 -3.88
N THR A 112 -15.92 -0.23 -2.59
CA THR A 112 -17.28 -0.54 -2.10
C THR A 112 -18.16 0.72 -2.10
N ARG A 113 -19.46 0.54 -2.38
CA ARG A 113 -20.46 1.63 -2.38
C ARG A 113 -21.34 1.61 -1.13
N ASP A 114 -20.79 1.20 0.01
CA ASP A 114 -21.54 0.91 1.23
C ASP A 114 -21.53 2.05 2.26
N SER A 115 -21.04 3.24 1.90
CA SER A 115 -21.09 4.40 2.79
C SER A 115 -22.54 4.75 3.16
N PHE A 116 -22.80 4.86 4.47
CA PHE A 116 -24.15 5.06 5.02
C PHE A 116 -25.13 3.89 4.82
N SER A 117 -24.64 2.71 4.44
CA SER A 117 -25.42 1.47 4.56
C SER A 117 -25.79 1.17 6.01
N LYS A 118 -26.91 0.47 6.19
CA LYS A 118 -27.39 0.05 7.51
C LYS A 118 -26.45 -1.02 8.08
N ASP A 119 -26.01 -0.82 9.31
CA ASP A 119 -25.31 -1.84 10.08
C ASP A 119 -26.26 -2.99 10.50
N LEU A 120 -25.73 -3.98 11.20
CA LEU A 120 -26.49 -5.13 11.73
C LEU A 120 -27.65 -4.74 12.65
N PHE A 121 -27.70 -3.49 13.13
CA PHE A 121 -28.74 -2.95 13.99
C PHE A 121 -29.64 -1.94 13.27
N GLY A 122 -29.55 -1.85 11.95
CA GLY A 122 -30.36 -0.95 11.13
C GLY A 122 -29.93 0.51 11.15
N THR A 123 -28.80 0.83 11.80
CA THR A 123 -28.31 2.21 11.91
C THR A 123 -27.44 2.53 10.70
N ALA A 124 -27.73 3.63 10.01
CA ALA A 124 -26.85 4.11 8.93
C ALA A 124 -25.53 4.56 9.54
N ARG A 125 -24.43 3.92 9.13
CA ARG A 125 -23.07 4.25 9.59
C ARG A 125 -22.28 4.78 8.42
N SER A 126 -21.43 5.76 8.65
CA SER A 126 -20.48 6.28 7.66
C SER A 126 -19.37 5.27 7.32
N GLY A 127 -19.69 3.98 7.15
CA GLY A 127 -18.75 2.92 6.76
C GLY A 127 -17.81 3.41 5.66
N GLY A 128 -16.55 2.97 5.75
CA GLY A 128 -15.52 3.36 4.80
C GLY A 128 -15.84 2.93 3.37
N MET A 129 -15.19 3.57 2.41
CA MET A 129 -15.08 3.05 1.05
C MET A 129 -13.86 2.15 1.03
N ASP A 130 -14.06 0.84 0.94
CA ASP A 130 -12.96 -0.12 0.93
C ASP A 130 -12.37 -0.18 -0.48
N LEU A 131 -11.04 -0.24 -0.57
CA LEU A 131 -10.31 -0.39 -1.83
C LEU A 131 -10.32 -1.89 -2.22
N VAL A 132 -11.36 -2.29 -2.95
CA VAL A 132 -11.58 -3.69 -3.35
C VAL A 132 -10.43 -4.20 -4.20
N VAL A 133 -10.01 -3.42 -5.19
CA VAL A 133 -8.94 -3.81 -6.12
C VAL A 133 -7.58 -3.93 -5.44
N ASP A 134 -7.25 -3.06 -4.48
CA ASP A 134 -6.00 -3.16 -3.72
C ASP A 134 -6.01 -4.34 -2.74
N SER A 135 -7.17 -4.66 -2.16
CA SER A 135 -7.32 -5.82 -1.28
C SER A 135 -7.07 -7.12 -2.05
N ILE A 136 -7.59 -7.22 -3.28
CA ILE A 136 -7.34 -8.35 -4.17
C ILE A 136 -5.88 -8.37 -4.64
N ALA A 137 -5.34 -7.22 -5.04
CA ALA A 137 -3.96 -7.07 -5.49
C ALA A 137 -2.96 -7.55 -4.43
N GLY A 138 -3.16 -7.13 -3.18
CA GLY A 138 -2.30 -7.53 -2.07
C GLY A 138 -2.29 -9.04 -1.82
N MET A 139 -3.44 -9.70 -1.94
CA MET A 139 -3.52 -11.17 -1.86
C MET A 139 -2.85 -11.83 -3.06
N ALA A 140 -3.08 -11.31 -4.27
CA ALA A 140 -2.50 -11.84 -5.49
C ALA A 140 -0.97 -11.75 -5.47
N GLY A 141 -0.40 -10.61 -5.08
CA GLY A 141 1.06 -10.43 -4.99
C GLY A 141 1.74 -11.42 -4.05
N LEU A 142 1.09 -11.80 -2.94
CA LEU A 142 1.60 -12.83 -2.04
C LEU A 142 1.71 -14.20 -2.72
N ILE A 143 0.79 -14.52 -3.64
CA ILE A 143 0.79 -15.79 -4.39
C ILE A 143 1.74 -15.72 -5.59
N MET A 144 1.81 -14.58 -6.27
CA MET A 144 2.70 -14.37 -7.42
C MET A 144 4.19 -14.48 -7.01
N GLY A 145 4.51 -14.12 -5.76
CA GLY A 145 5.88 -13.99 -5.32
C GLY A 145 6.50 -12.70 -5.86
N GLN A 146 7.80 -12.51 -5.60
CA GLN A 146 8.49 -11.24 -5.89
C GLN A 146 9.81 -11.46 -6.65
N THR A 147 10.23 -12.72 -6.80
CA THR A 147 11.56 -13.07 -7.29
C THR A 147 11.44 -14.08 -8.44
N THR A 148 11.74 -15.34 -8.17
CA THR A 148 11.93 -16.40 -9.16
C THR A 148 10.75 -17.37 -9.25
N GLU A 149 9.63 -17.04 -8.61
CA GLU A 149 8.43 -17.88 -8.55
C GLU A 149 7.72 -18.01 -9.90
N MET A 150 8.01 -17.12 -10.87
CA MET A 150 7.53 -17.17 -12.25
C MET A 150 6.00 -17.29 -12.39
N THR A 151 5.26 -16.68 -11.47
CA THR A 151 3.79 -16.69 -11.45
C THR A 151 3.26 -15.28 -11.72
N PRO A 152 3.08 -14.86 -12.98
CA PRO A 152 2.71 -13.48 -13.33
C PRO A 152 1.20 -13.20 -13.27
N GLY A 153 0.40 -14.17 -12.83
CA GLY A 153 -1.06 -14.11 -12.90
C GLY A 153 -1.72 -15.00 -11.86
N VAL A 154 -2.82 -14.52 -11.26
CA VAL A 154 -3.61 -15.25 -10.28
C VAL A 154 -5.08 -15.15 -10.66
N LEU A 155 -5.78 -16.30 -10.68
CA LEU A 155 -7.23 -16.34 -10.83
C LEU A 155 -7.89 -16.37 -9.45
N VAL A 156 -8.67 -15.33 -9.15
CA VAL A 156 -9.40 -15.21 -7.88
C VAL A 156 -10.88 -15.53 -8.12
N HIS A 157 -11.43 -16.47 -7.36
CA HIS A 157 -12.84 -16.88 -7.45
C HIS A 157 -13.56 -16.71 -6.10
N GLY A 158 -14.89 -16.57 -6.14
CA GLY A 158 -15.73 -16.45 -4.94
C GLY A 158 -15.75 -15.05 -4.32
N VAL A 159 -15.15 -14.05 -4.98
CA VAL A 159 -15.23 -12.65 -4.56
C VAL A 159 -16.50 -12.02 -5.13
N HIS A 160 -17.31 -11.42 -4.27
CA HIS A 160 -18.43 -10.56 -4.67
C HIS A 160 -17.92 -9.16 -4.95
N TYR A 161 -18.13 -8.66 -6.17
CA TYR A 161 -17.81 -7.29 -6.55
C TYR A 161 -18.90 -6.72 -7.45
N THR A 162 -19.01 -5.40 -7.48
CA THR A 162 -19.90 -4.70 -8.42
C THR A 162 -19.19 -4.60 -9.77
N SER A 163 -19.81 -5.11 -10.83
CA SER A 163 -19.32 -4.89 -12.18
C SER A 163 -19.43 -3.40 -12.53
N HIS A 164 -18.35 -2.85 -13.06
CA HIS A 164 -18.31 -1.45 -13.50
C HIS A 164 -17.51 -1.37 -14.80
N GLU A 165 -18.13 -0.77 -15.81
CA GLU A 165 -17.42 -0.37 -17.02
C GLU A 165 -16.90 1.04 -16.79
N GLN A 166 -15.58 1.21 -16.90
CA GLN A 166 -14.99 2.54 -16.86
C GLN A 166 -15.58 3.37 -17.99
N THR A 167 -16.33 4.41 -17.64
CA THR A 167 -16.73 5.42 -18.62
C THR A 167 -15.46 6.15 -19.10
N ALA A 168 -15.48 6.64 -20.34
CA ALA A 168 -14.33 7.15 -21.09
C ALA A 168 -13.60 8.34 -20.41
N ILE A 169 -12.90 8.08 -19.32
CA ILE A 169 -12.05 9.02 -18.59
C ILE A 169 -10.61 8.78 -19.04
N GLN A 170 -9.92 9.86 -19.34
CA GLN A 170 -8.59 9.89 -19.98
C GLN A 170 -7.49 9.19 -19.16
N HIS A 171 -7.70 9.03 -17.84
CA HIS A 171 -6.85 8.25 -16.93
C HIS A 171 -7.74 7.27 -16.15
N GLY A 172 -7.69 5.97 -16.47
CA GLY A 172 -8.63 4.98 -15.92
C GLY A 172 -8.58 4.79 -14.39
N THR A 173 -7.62 5.39 -13.68
CA THR A 173 -7.52 5.34 -12.21
C THR A 173 -8.12 6.56 -11.51
N ASP A 174 -8.78 7.48 -12.22
CA ASP A 174 -9.30 8.72 -11.62
C ASP A 174 -10.35 8.47 -10.52
N GLU A 175 -11.07 7.35 -10.57
CA GLU A 175 -12.03 6.95 -9.52
C GLU A 175 -11.35 6.56 -8.19
N LEU A 176 -10.08 6.13 -8.25
CA LEU A 176 -9.25 5.87 -7.07
C LEU A 176 -8.51 7.12 -6.59
N ALA A 177 -8.24 8.05 -7.48
CA ALA A 177 -7.43 9.22 -7.18
C ALA A 177 -8.19 10.22 -6.31
N TYR A 178 -7.50 10.78 -5.31
CA TYR A 178 -8.03 11.96 -4.62
C TYR A 178 -8.36 13.09 -5.60
N PRO A 179 -9.49 13.81 -5.42
CA PRO A 179 -9.88 14.92 -6.27
C PRO A 179 -8.78 15.97 -6.40
N ARG A 180 -8.65 16.56 -7.60
CA ARG A 180 -7.62 17.57 -7.87
C ARG A 180 -7.73 18.73 -6.88
N GLY A 181 -6.61 19.06 -6.24
CA GLY A 181 -6.53 20.14 -5.24
C GLY A 181 -7.06 19.79 -3.85
N ALA A 182 -7.64 18.61 -3.63
CA ALA A 182 -8.03 18.16 -2.29
C ALA A 182 -6.80 17.83 -1.43
N THR A 183 -5.75 17.25 -2.03
CA THR A 183 -4.57 16.76 -1.30
C THR A 183 -3.90 17.83 -0.45
N TRP A 184 -3.60 19.01 -1.03
CA TRP A 184 -2.94 20.09 -0.28
C TRP A 184 -3.87 20.72 0.76
N LYS A 185 -5.17 20.84 0.45
CA LYS A 185 -6.18 21.37 1.39
C LYS A 185 -6.31 20.46 2.60
N MET A 186 -6.42 19.15 2.38
CA MET A 186 -6.45 18.16 3.46
C MET A 186 -5.17 18.18 4.28
N GLY A 187 -4.00 18.26 3.63
CA GLY A 187 -2.72 18.39 4.32
C GLY A 187 -2.65 19.64 5.21
N LEU A 188 -3.02 20.80 4.67
CA LEU A 188 -3.05 22.06 5.42
C LEU A 188 -4.05 22.01 6.58
N MET A 189 -5.27 21.54 6.34
CA MET A 189 -6.30 21.41 7.38
C MET A 189 -5.85 20.44 8.48
N GLY A 190 -5.19 19.34 8.12
CA GLY A 190 -4.59 18.41 9.07
C GLY A 190 -3.54 19.09 9.95
N ILE A 191 -2.60 19.82 9.36
CA ILE A 191 -1.56 20.56 10.12
C ILE A 191 -2.21 21.58 11.07
N VAL A 192 -3.17 22.36 10.59
CA VAL A 192 -3.86 23.37 11.41
C VAL A 192 -4.64 22.70 12.55
N ALA A 193 -5.37 21.62 12.28
CA ALA A 193 -6.12 20.88 13.28
C ALA A 193 -5.20 20.26 14.35
N THR A 194 -4.08 19.65 13.94
CA THR A 194 -3.07 19.11 14.87
C THR A 194 -2.43 20.21 15.71
N ALA A 195 -2.06 21.34 15.10
CA ALA A 195 -1.50 22.48 15.83
C ALA A 195 -2.49 23.05 16.85
N LEU A 196 -3.77 23.20 16.47
CA LEU A 196 -4.82 23.64 17.37
C LEU A 196 -5.03 22.65 18.54
N PHE A 197 -5.04 21.34 18.25
CA PHE A 197 -5.15 20.30 19.26
C PHE A 197 -3.99 20.38 20.28
N LEU A 198 -2.75 20.49 19.80
CA LEU A 198 -1.56 20.62 20.65
C LEU A 198 -1.58 21.92 21.48
N LEU A 199 -2.09 23.02 20.92
CA LEU A 199 -2.29 24.27 21.67
C LEU A 199 -3.31 24.09 22.78
N VAL A 200 -4.45 23.44 22.50
CA VAL A 200 -5.46 23.17 23.54
C VAL A 200 -4.89 22.27 24.64
N GLU A 201 -4.14 21.22 24.30
CA GLU A 201 -3.48 20.38 25.32
C GLU A 201 -2.52 21.17 26.21
N LEU A 202 -1.75 22.10 25.63
CA LEU A 202 -0.81 22.96 26.36
C LEU A 202 -1.51 23.82 27.43
N PHE A 203 -2.76 24.25 27.17
CA PHE A 203 -3.52 25.10 28.09
C PHE A 203 -4.51 24.34 28.99
N THR A 204 -4.78 23.06 28.73
CA THR A 204 -5.79 22.28 29.47
C THR A 204 -5.19 21.23 30.41
N LEU A 205 -3.96 20.76 30.19
CA LEU A 205 -3.29 19.88 31.16
C LEU A 205 -2.58 20.70 32.24
N PRO A 206 -2.86 20.50 33.54
CA PRO A 206 -2.06 21.10 34.59
C PRO A 206 -0.65 20.57 34.44
N VAL A 207 0.32 21.47 34.23
CA VAL A 207 1.74 21.16 34.10
C VAL A 207 2.21 20.37 35.33
N ARG A 208 2.11 19.04 35.29
CA ARG A 208 2.70 18.15 36.30
C ARG A 208 4.18 18.05 35.99
N TRP A 209 4.90 19.08 36.38
CA TRP A 209 6.36 19.06 36.43
C TRP A 209 6.81 18.11 37.55
N CYS A 210 6.82 16.80 37.26
CA CYS A 210 7.29 15.82 38.22
C CYS A 210 8.83 15.75 38.14
N ARG A 211 9.48 16.60 38.94
CA ARG A 211 10.87 16.38 39.37
C ARG A 211 10.91 15.10 40.21
N SER A 212 11.30 13.98 39.62
CA SER A 212 11.70 12.81 40.40
C SER A 212 13.18 12.95 40.77
N LYS A 213 13.42 13.30 42.04
CA LYS A 213 14.72 13.19 42.69
C LYS A 213 15.12 11.71 42.80
N SER A 214 16.42 11.47 42.63
CA SER A 214 17.18 10.28 43.00
C SER A 214 16.59 9.44 44.14
N GLY A 215 16.38 8.14 43.90
CA GLY A 215 16.14 7.13 44.91
C GLY A 215 16.55 5.76 44.41
N LYS A 216 17.75 5.31 44.78
CA LYS A 216 18.16 3.92 44.65
C LYS A 216 17.27 3.07 45.57
N SER A 217 16.61 2.05 45.04
CA SER A 217 16.23 0.88 45.84
C SER A 217 16.24 -0.37 44.98
N SER A 218 17.21 -1.22 45.25
CA SER A 218 17.32 -2.60 44.80
C SER A 218 16.19 -3.46 45.35
N THR A 219 15.55 -4.27 44.50
CA THR A 219 15.11 -5.63 44.86
C THR A 219 14.98 -6.49 43.61
N ASN A 220 15.72 -7.61 43.63
CA ASN A 220 15.58 -8.76 42.72
C ASN A 220 14.25 -9.47 42.97
N HIS A 221 13.58 -9.99 41.91
CA HIS A 221 13.10 -11.39 41.83
C HIS A 221 12.43 -11.76 40.47
N PRO A 222 12.15 -13.06 40.18
CA PRO A 222 12.78 -13.77 39.05
C PRO A 222 11.84 -14.10 37.86
N ASN A 223 12.48 -14.65 36.81
CA ASN A 223 11.92 -15.26 35.60
C ASN A 223 10.62 -16.06 35.78
N THR A 224 9.68 -15.86 34.85
CA THR A 224 8.68 -16.86 34.42
C THR A 224 8.52 -16.85 32.89
N PRO A 225 8.11 -18.00 32.29
CA PRO A 225 8.53 -18.38 30.95
C PRO A 225 7.57 -17.97 29.82
N LYS A 226 8.13 -17.94 28.61
CA LYS A 226 7.46 -17.72 27.33
C LYS A 226 6.43 -18.81 27.05
N HIS A 227 5.18 -18.43 26.81
CA HIS A 227 4.23 -19.23 26.04
C HIS A 227 4.07 -18.62 24.64
N ARG A 228 4.48 -19.40 23.62
CA ARG A 228 4.11 -19.22 22.22
C ARG A 228 2.77 -19.91 22.00
N VAL A 229 1.87 -19.23 21.30
CA VAL A 229 0.83 -19.83 20.44
C VAL A 229 1.09 -19.28 19.05
#